data_AF-A0A8S2UXU8-F1
#
_entry.id   AF-A0A8S2UXU8-F1
#
_cell.length_a   1.000
_cell.length_b   1.000
_cell.length_c   1.000
_cell.angle_alpha   90.00
_cell.angle_beta   90.00
_cell.angle_gamma   90.00
#
_symmetry.space_group_name_H-M   'P 1'
#
loop_
_entity.id
_entity.type
_entity.pdbx_description
1 polymer ?
#
loop_
_entity_poly.entity_id
_entity_poly.type
_entity_poly.pdbx_seq_one_letter_code
_entity_poly.pdbx_strand_id
1 'polypeptide(L)' 'ETYDNVIGWKNFIDSVNSPAKLPCLLVANKCDLELDDVLDVTMNSMENYCQAVGFSCYYKVSNMNNTNIKQSLQSLINEV' A
#
# COMPACT_ATOMS: atom_id res chain seq x y z
N GLU A 1 7.47 5.19 -12.08
CA GLU A 1 6.84 6.53 -11.97
C GLU A 1 5.82 6.62 -10.84
N THR A 2 4.78 5.78 -10.77
CA THR A 2 3.81 5.85 -9.65
C THR A 2 4.36 5.37 -8.32
N TYR A 3 5.21 4.33 -8.32
CA TYR A 3 5.81 3.75 -7.10
C TYR A 3 6.70 4.76 -6.35
N ASP A 4 7.55 5.50 -7.07
CA ASP A 4 8.50 6.45 -6.47
C ASP A 4 7.81 7.64 -5.79
N ASN A 5 6.62 8.01 -6.27
CA ASN A 5 5.83 9.12 -5.72
C ASN A 5 5.16 8.78 -4.38
N VAL A 6 5.00 7.50 -4.05
CA VAL A 6 4.30 7.04 -2.84
C VAL A 6 4.97 7.54 -1.57
N ILE A 7 6.31 7.61 -1.54
CA ILE A 7 7.07 8.12 -0.39
C ILE A 7 6.76 9.61 -0.17
N GLY A 8 6.71 10.39 -1.25
CA GLY A 8 6.37 11.81 -1.18
C GLY A 8 4.99 12.04 -0.57
N TRP A 9 4.01 11.24 -0.97
CA TRP A 9 2.66 11.31 -0.39
C TRP A 9 2.62 10.89 1.07
N LYS A 10 3.34 9.82 1.46
CA LYS A 10 3.41 9.40 2.87
C LYS A 10 4.01 10.49 3.76
N ASN A 11 5.13 11.05 3.33
CA ASN A 11 5.81 12.12 4.08
C ASN A 11 4.90 13.35 4.25
N PHE A 12 4.12 13.69 3.22
CA PHE A 12 3.13 14.77 3.33
C PHE A 12 2.06 14.46 4.37
N ILE A 13 1.47 13.25 4.35
CA ILE A 13 0.46 12.83 5.35
C ILE A 13 1.04 12.84 6.77
N ASP A 14 2.26 12.36 6.96
CA ASP A 14 2.91 12.37 8.27
C ASP A 14 3.17 13.78 8.77
N SER A 15 3.53 14.71 7.88
CA SER A 15 3.81 16.11 8.24
C SER A 15 2.57 16.83 8.77
N VAL A 16 1.37 16.52 8.27
CA VAL A 16 0.13 17.21 8.65
C VAL A 16 -0.53 16.64 9.90
N ASN A 17 -0.18 15.42 10.31
CA ASN A 17 -0.84 14.71 11.42
C ASN A 17 0.00 14.60 12.70
N SER A 18 1.21 15.15 12.75
CA SER A 18 2.03 15.13 13.97
C SER A 18 1.31 15.78 15.17
N PRO A 19 1.20 15.12 16.35
CA PRO A 19 1.96 13.95 16.80
C PRO A 19 1.26 12.58 16.62
N ALA A 20 0.07 12.52 16.03
CA ALA A 20 -0.69 11.28 15.84
C ALA A 20 -0.39 10.67 14.45
N LYS A 21 0.18 9.46 14.40
CA LYS A 21 0.37 8.76 13.13
C LYS A 21 -0.94 8.12 12.70
N LEU A 22 -1.44 8.47 11.51
CA LEU A 22 -2.58 7.79 10.92
C LEU A 22 -2.15 6.43 10.36
N PRO A 23 -2.95 5.36 10.52
CA PRO A 23 -2.70 4.11 9.83
C PRO A 23 -2.76 4.35 8.33
N CYS A 24 -1.74 3.89 7.62
CA CYS A 24 -1.57 4.12 6.19
C CYS A 24 -1.39 2.77 5.49
N LEU A 25 -2.29 2.47 4.56
CA LEU A 25 -2.25 1.23 3.80
C LEU A 25 -1.66 1.47 2.40
N LEU A 26 -0.70 0.63 2.01
CA LEU A 26 -0.18 0.63 0.64
C LEU A 26 -0.97 -0.33 -0.24
N VAL A 27 -1.49 0.19 -1.36
CA VAL A 27 -2.34 -0.58 -2.28
C VAL A 27 -1.75 -0.56 -3.69
N ALA A 28 -1.35 -1.73 -4.19
CA ALA A 28 -1.00 -1.93 -5.59
C ALA A 28 -2.24 -2.33 -6.39
N ASN A 29 -2.80 -1.37 -7.14
CA ASN A 29 -3.97 -1.58 -7.97
C ASN A 29 -3.60 -2.22 -9.32
N LYS A 30 -4.60 -2.82 -9.99
CA LYS A 30 -4.50 -3.51 -11.28
C LYS A 30 -3.68 -4.80 -11.25
N CYS A 31 -3.75 -5.55 -10.15
CA CYS A 31 -3.06 -6.86 -10.06
C CYS A 31 -3.64 -7.93 -11.00
N ASP A 32 -4.72 -7.62 -11.73
CA ASP A 32 -5.25 -8.41 -12.84
C ASP A 32 -4.39 -8.33 -14.10
N LEU A 33 -3.58 -7.29 -14.23
CA LEU A 33 -2.59 -7.22 -15.29
C LEU A 33 -1.40 -8.06 -14.83
N GLU A 34 -1.08 -9.13 -15.57
CA GLU A 34 0.08 -10.01 -15.34
C GLU A 34 1.41 -9.26 -15.63
N LEU A 35 1.67 -8.20 -14.87
CA LEU A 35 2.87 -7.38 -14.91
C LEU A 35 3.88 -7.79 -13.82
N ASP A 36 3.51 -8.74 -12.96
CA ASP A 36 4.37 -9.26 -11.89
C ASP A 36 5.65 -9.91 -12.45
N ASP A 37 5.63 -10.44 -13.68
CA ASP A 37 6.84 -10.97 -14.34
C ASP A 37 7.76 -9.86 -14.88
N VAL A 38 7.27 -8.63 -15.00
CA VAL A 38 8.01 -7.47 -15.54
C VAL A 38 8.57 -6.59 -14.41
N LEU A 39 7.91 -6.59 -13.25
CA LEU A 39 8.27 -5.81 -12.08
C LEU A 39 8.61 -6.78 -10.96
N ASP A 40 9.88 -6.87 -10.56
CA ASP A 40 10.39 -7.75 -9.48
C ASP A 40 9.85 -7.32 -8.09
N VAL A 41 8.53 -7.39 -7.94
CA VAL A 41 7.73 -6.88 -6.84
C VAL A 41 7.12 -8.08 -6.12
N THR A 42 7.96 -8.73 -5.34
CA THR A 42 7.56 -9.81 -4.45
C THR A 42 6.78 -9.27 -3.25
N MET A 43 5.91 -10.10 -2.66
CA MET A 43 5.19 -9.75 -1.43
C MET A 43 6.17 -9.41 -0.29
N ASN A 44 7.25 -10.20 -0.14
CA ASN A 44 8.26 -10.00 0.90
C ASN A 44 9.03 -8.69 0.74
N SER A 45 9.37 -8.27 -0.49
CA SER A 45 10.03 -6.98 -0.72
C SER A 45 9.10 -5.81 -0.40
N MET A 46 7.80 -5.94 -0.67
CA MET A 46 6.82 -4.91 -0.34
C MET A 46 6.48 -4.82 1.14
N GLU A 47 6.46 -5.94 1.87
CA GLU A 47 6.32 -5.95 3.33
C GLU A 47 7.49 -5.23 4.01
N ASN A 48 8.73 -5.52 3.59
CA ASN A 48 9.92 -4.83 4.08
C ASN A 48 9.86 -3.32 3.79
N TYR A 49 9.40 -2.95 2.59
CA TYR A 49 9.21 -1.55 2.21
C TYR A 49 8.16 -0.87 3.08
N CYS A 50 7.02 -1.51 3.34
CA CYS A 50 5.98 -0.99 4.22
C CYS A 50 6.51 -0.74 5.64
N GLN A 51 7.25 -1.69 6.22
CA GLN A 51 7.90 -1.50 7.52
C GLN A 51 8.87 -0.31 7.52
N ALA A 52 9.71 -0.18 6.50
CA ALA A 52 10.71 0.88 6.43
C ALA A 52 10.08 2.28 6.32
N VAL A 53 9.00 2.41 5.56
CA VAL A 53 8.32 3.70 5.30
C VAL A 53 7.22 4.00 6.35
N GLY A 54 6.79 3.00 7.11
CA GLY A 54 5.73 3.13 8.11
C GLY A 54 4.32 3.06 7.51
N PHE A 55 4.15 2.24 6.45
CA PHE A 55 2.85 1.73 6.06
C PHE A 55 2.52 0.51 6.92
N SER A 56 1.25 0.36 7.29
CA SER A 56 0.84 -0.72 8.18
C SER A 56 0.73 -2.07 7.48
N CYS A 57 0.27 -2.08 6.23
CA CYS A 57 0.14 -3.29 5.43
C CYS A 57 0.20 -2.99 3.92
N TYR A 58 0.35 -4.06 3.13
CA TYR A 58 0.39 -4.03 1.67
C TYR A 58 -0.67 -4.96 1.08
N TYR A 59 -1.43 -4.47 0.10
CA TYR A 59 -2.37 -5.30 -0.66
C TYR A 59 -2.23 -5.10 -2.16
N LYS A 60 -2.25 -6.21 -2.91
CA LYS A 60 -2.54 -6.22 -4.34
C LYS A 60 -4.05 -6.27 -4.54
N VAL A 61 -4.61 -5.29 -5.23
CA VAL A 61 -6.06 -5.20 -5.50
C VAL A 61 -6.34 -5.09 -7.00
N SER A 62 -7.53 -5.55 -7.38
CA SER A 62 -8.06 -5.36 -8.74
C SER A 62 -9.49 -4.87 -8.64
N ASN A 63 -9.76 -3.68 -9.18
CA ASN A 63 -11.12 -3.20 -9.36
C ASN A 63 -11.89 -4.00 -10.42
N MET A 64 -11.20 -4.54 -11.42
CA MET A 64 -11.80 -5.34 -12.48
C MET A 64 -12.31 -6.68 -11.96
N ASN A 65 -11.49 -7.37 -11.15
CA ASN A 65 -11.81 -8.69 -10.62
C ASN A 65 -12.36 -8.66 -9.18
N ASN A 66 -12.58 -7.46 -8.63
CA ASN A 66 -12.98 -7.25 -7.23
C ASN A 66 -12.07 -7.99 -6.22
N THR A 67 -10.77 -8.05 -6.54
CA THR A 67 -9.78 -8.79 -5.76
C THR A 67 -9.28 -7.93 -4.60
N ASN A 68 -9.33 -8.49 -3.38
CA ASN A 68 -8.77 -7.92 -2.14
C ASN A 68 -9.27 -6.53 -1.71
N ILE A 69 -10.25 -5.93 -2.39
CA ILE A 69 -10.78 -4.60 -2.05
C ILE A 69 -11.35 -4.59 -0.63
N LYS A 70 -12.25 -5.52 -0.32
CA LYS A 70 -12.88 -5.58 1.02
C LYS A 70 -11.86 -5.89 2.11
N GLN A 71 -10.96 -6.85 1.87
CA GLN A 71 -9.93 -7.21 2.83
C GLN A 71 -9.01 -6.02 3.13
N SER A 72 -8.60 -5.27 2.10
CA SER A 72 -7.73 -4.11 2.26
C SER A 72 -8.37 -3.03 3.14
N LEU A 73 -9.65 -2.73 2.92
CA LEU A 73 -10.39 -1.75 3.71
C LEU A 73 -10.63 -2.23 5.15
N GLN A 74 -10.96 -3.51 5.32
CA GLN A 74 -11.20 -4.09 6.65
C GLN A 74 -9.93 -4.08 7.51
N SER A 75 -8.76 -4.33 6.92
CA SER A 75 -7.48 -4.22 7.62
C SER A 75 -7.22 -2.79 8.10
N LEU A 76 -7.47 -1.78 7.25
CA LEU A 76 -7.33 -0.39 7.66
C LEU A 76 -8.28 -0.02 8.80
N ILE A 77 -9.53 -0.47 8.75
CA ILE A 77 -10.52 -0.22 9.81
C ILE A 77 -10.08 -0.84 11.14
N ASN A 78 -9.48 -2.03 11.12
CA ASN A 78 -9.03 -2.72 12.32
C ASN A 78 -7.80 -2.09 12.98
N GLU A 79 -7.09 -1.20 12.29
CA GLU A 79 -5.91 -0.49 12.81
C GLU A 79 -6.22 0.89 13.41
N VAL A 80 -7.45 1.38 13.22
CA VAL A 80 -7.97 2.63 13.81
C VAL A 80 -8.57 2.36 15.18
#